data_AF-A0A835HKY3-F1
#
_entry.id   AF-A0A835HKY3-F1
#
_cell.length_a   1.000
_cell.length_b   1.000
_cell.length_c   1.000
_cell.angle_alpha   90.00
_cell.angle_beta   90.00
_cell.angle_gamma   90.00
#
_symmetry.space_group_name_H-M   'P 1'
#
loop_
_entity.id
_entity.type
_entity.pdbx_description
1 polymer ?
#
loop_
_entity_poly.entity_id
_entity_poly.type
_entity_poly.pdbx_seq_one_letter_code
_entity_poly.pdbx_strand_id
1 'polypeptide(L)'
;MDDVNNSLNGSFFLLHACAHNPTGVDPTEEQWREISYQFKVKGHFPFFDMAYQGFASGDLERDAKSIRIFLEDGHLIGCAQSYAKNMGLYGQRVGCLRYICNNISSLELIC
;
A
#
# COMPACT_ATOMS: atom_id res chain seq x y z
N MET A 1 3.49 -1.75 -16.27
CA MET A 1 4.74 -1.02 -15.97
C MET A 1 4.82 0.28 -16.74
N ASP A 2 4.30 0.33 -17.97
CA ASP A 2 4.29 1.52 -18.82
C ASP A 2 3.75 2.78 -18.13
N ASP A 3 2.68 2.68 -17.33
CA ASP A 3 2.14 3.84 -16.60
C ASP A 3 3.14 4.45 -15.60
N VAL A 4 3.86 3.58 -14.87
CA VAL A 4 4.91 4.01 -13.94
C VAL A 4 6.03 4.71 -14.72
N ASN A 5 6.50 4.06 -15.78
CA ASN A 5 7.63 4.53 -16.57
C ASN A 5 7.33 5.80 -17.39
N ASN A 6 6.10 5.99 -17.84
CA ASN A 6 5.71 7.11 -18.70
C ASN A 6 5.13 8.31 -17.93
N SER A 7 4.77 8.14 -16.66
CA SER A 7 4.32 9.25 -15.81
C SER A 7 5.44 10.29 -15.57
N LEU A 8 5.07 11.51 -15.15
CA LEU A 8 6.05 12.52 -14.77
C LEU A 8 6.77 12.11 -13.47
N ASN A 9 8.07 12.39 -13.35
CA ASN A 9 8.80 12.17 -12.10
C ASN A 9 8.08 12.89 -10.92
N GLY A 10 8.06 12.27 -9.75
CA GLY A 10 7.34 12.82 -8.60
C GLY A 10 5.82 12.64 -8.64
N SER A 11 5.27 11.90 -9.62
CA SER A 11 3.83 11.62 -9.67
C SER A 11 3.32 10.87 -8.43
N PHE A 12 2.05 11.09 -8.10
CA PHE A 12 1.31 10.39 -7.05
C PHE A 12 0.60 9.18 -7.64
N PHE A 13 0.71 8.02 -6.99
CA PHE A 13 0.07 6.78 -7.42
C PHE A 13 -0.80 6.20 -6.30
N LEU A 14 -2.05 5.87 -6.64
CA LEU A 14 -2.93 5.08 -5.78
C LEU A 14 -2.71 3.59 -6.08
N LEU A 15 -2.44 2.80 -5.05
CA LEU A 15 -2.17 1.37 -5.14
C LEU A 15 -3.10 0.61 -4.19
N HIS A 16 -3.75 -0.45 -4.65
CA HIS A 16 -4.42 -1.38 -3.75
C HIS A 16 -3.36 -2.30 -3.13
N ALA A 17 -3.31 -2.39 -1.80
CA ALA A 17 -2.28 -3.16 -1.11
C ALA A 17 -2.38 -4.66 -1.42
N CYS A 18 -3.61 -5.17 -1.53
CA CYS A 18 -3.99 -6.54 -1.90
C CYS A 18 -5.48 -6.57 -2.27
N ALA A 19 -5.93 -7.70 -2.83
CA ALA A 19 -7.29 -7.96 -3.29
C ALA A 19 -7.86 -6.80 -4.12
N HIS A 20 -7.19 -6.48 -5.23
CA HIS A 20 -7.59 -5.39 -6.09
C HIS A 20 -9.07 -5.48 -6.48
N ASN A 21 -9.84 -4.44 -6.16
CA ASN A 21 -11.23 -4.30 -6.59
C ASN A 21 -11.28 -3.46 -7.88
N PRO A 22 -11.92 -3.93 -8.98
CA PRO A 22 -12.84 -5.07 -9.06
C PRO A 22 -12.26 -6.38 -9.63
N THR A 23 -11.00 -6.38 -10.07
CA THR A 23 -10.48 -7.49 -10.89
C THR A 23 -10.04 -8.72 -10.10
N GLY A 24 -9.71 -8.57 -8.82
CA GLY A 24 -9.09 -9.59 -7.98
C GLY A 24 -7.65 -9.93 -8.38
N VAL A 25 -7.04 -9.19 -9.31
CA VAL A 25 -5.68 -9.46 -9.80
C VAL A 25 -4.68 -8.56 -9.10
N ASP A 26 -3.78 -9.17 -8.33
CA ASP A 26 -2.71 -8.49 -7.62
C ASP A 26 -1.34 -8.80 -8.26
N PRO A 27 -0.38 -7.86 -8.22
CA PRO A 27 1.01 -8.17 -8.58
C PRO A 27 1.61 -9.23 -7.66
N THR A 28 2.53 -10.05 -8.20
CA THR A 28 3.35 -10.95 -7.39
C THR A 28 4.35 -10.18 -6.53
N GLU A 29 4.99 -10.84 -5.55
CA GLU A 29 6.02 -10.20 -4.72
C GLU A 29 7.17 -9.65 -5.58
N GLU A 30 7.63 -10.39 -6.59
CA GLU A 30 8.69 -9.97 -7.50
C GLU A 30 8.27 -8.73 -8.30
N GLN A 31 7.01 -8.70 -8.76
CA GLN A 31 6.46 -7.55 -9.46
C GLN A 31 6.35 -6.33 -8.54
N TRP A 32 5.94 -6.52 -7.28
CA TRP A 32 5.91 -5.43 -6.29
C TRP A 32 7.29 -4.85 -6.01
N ARG A 33 8.33 -5.68 -5.92
CA ARG A 33 9.71 -5.22 -5.76
C ARG A 33 10.17 -4.39 -6.96
N GLU A 34 9.84 -4.84 -8.17
CA GLU A 34 10.17 -4.11 -9.39
C GLU A 34 9.39 -2.78 -9.48
N ILE A 35 8.12 -2.75 -9.09
CA ILE A 35 7.33 -1.50 -9.00
C ILE A 35 7.97 -0.54 -7.97
N SER A 36 8.30 -1.03 -6.77
CA SER A 36 8.95 -0.24 -5.72
C SER A 36 10.28 0.37 -6.20
N TYR A 37 11.09 -0.43 -6.90
CA TYR A 37 12.33 0.03 -7.50
C TYR A 37 12.11 1.18 -8.49
N GLN A 38 11.17 1.04 -9.43
CA GLN A 38 10.87 2.12 -10.40
C GLN A 38 10.30 3.37 -9.72
N PHE A 39 9.48 3.22 -8.68
CA PHE A 39 9.00 4.36 -7.89
C PHE A 39 10.15 5.13 -7.27
N LYS A 40 11.18 4.43 -6.78
CA LYS A 40 12.35 5.04 -6.16
C LYS A 40 13.20 5.78 -7.20
N VAL A 41 13.43 5.16 -8.36
CA VAL A 41 14.15 5.78 -9.50
C VAL A 41 13.48 7.09 -9.93
N LYS A 42 12.14 7.11 -9.96
CA LYS A 42 11.35 8.26 -10.44
C LYS A 42 10.89 9.22 -9.35
N GLY A 43 11.17 8.91 -8.08
CA GLY A 43 10.73 9.69 -6.93
C GLY A 43 9.20 9.76 -6.80
N HIS A 44 8.47 8.74 -7.25
CA HIS A 44 7.01 8.71 -7.14
C HIS A 44 6.55 8.56 -5.70
N PHE A 45 5.38 9.14 -5.38
CA PHE A 45 4.76 8.98 -4.07
C PHE A 45 3.70 7.87 -4.11
N PRO A 46 3.90 6.75 -3.38
CA PRO A 46 2.91 5.69 -3.26
C PRO A 46 1.88 6.01 -2.16
N PHE A 47 0.60 5.90 -2.51
CA PHE A 47 -0.50 5.93 -1.56
C PHE A 47 -1.29 4.63 -1.64
N PHE A 48 -1.39 3.91 -0.53
CA PHE A 48 -2.05 2.61 -0.47
C PHE A 48 -3.51 2.73 -0.02
N ASP A 49 -4.41 2.02 -0.70
CA ASP A 49 -5.73 1.65 -0.19
C ASP A 49 -5.66 0.21 0.32
N MET A 50 -5.94 0.02 1.61
CA MET A 50 -5.83 -1.25 2.32
C MET A 50 -7.16 -1.59 3.01
N ALA A 51 -8.13 -2.01 2.20
CA ALA A 51 -9.47 -2.36 2.68
C ALA A 51 -9.67 -3.84 3.04
N TYR A 52 -8.80 -4.73 2.55
CA TYR A 52 -9.01 -6.19 2.53
C TYR A 52 -7.90 -7.01 3.20
N GLN A 53 -7.13 -6.43 4.13
CA GLN A 53 -6.09 -7.18 4.84
C GLN A 53 -6.66 -8.41 5.56
N GLY A 54 -6.09 -9.58 5.28
CA GLY A 54 -6.53 -10.88 5.78
C GLY A 54 -7.57 -11.56 4.89
N PHE A 55 -8.12 -10.89 3.87
CA PHE A 55 -9.10 -11.48 2.95
C PHE A 55 -8.49 -12.03 1.66
N ALA A 56 -7.34 -11.50 1.22
CA ALA A 56 -6.75 -11.95 -0.04
C ALA A 56 -6.12 -13.34 0.14
N SER A 57 -5.31 -13.52 1.19
CA SER A 57 -4.65 -14.80 1.46
C SER A 57 -5.08 -15.51 2.75
N GLY A 58 -5.91 -14.89 3.59
CA GLY A 58 -6.19 -15.38 4.94
C GLY A 58 -5.10 -15.06 5.98
N ASP A 59 -4.08 -14.28 5.61
CA ASP A 59 -2.92 -13.97 6.44
C ASP A 59 -2.66 -12.45 6.41
N LEU A 60 -2.61 -11.83 7.59
CA LEU A 60 -2.49 -10.37 7.73
C LEU A 60 -1.14 -9.84 7.25
N GLU A 61 -0.08 -10.62 7.43
CA GLU A 61 1.31 -10.25 7.12
C GLU A 61 1.54 -10.31 5.61
N ARG A 62 1.04 -11.37 4.98
CA ARG A 62 1.11 -11.56 3.53
C ARG A 62 0.32 -10.49 2.80
N ASP A 63 -0.87 -10.16 3.28
CA ASP A 63 -1.72 -9.12 2.67
C ASP A 63 -1.17 -7.69 2.87
N ALA A 64 -0.19 -7.51 3.77
CA ALA A 64 0.53 -6.25 3.97
C ALA A 64 1.89 -6.19 3.25
N LYS A 65 2.26 -7.23 2.48
CA LYS A 65 3.60 -7.40 1.93
C LYS A 65 4.01 -6.27 0.96
N SER A 66 3.10 -5.81 0.11
CA SER A 66 3.34 -4.70 -0.83
C SER A 66 3.78 -3.43 -0.10
N ILE A 67 3.07 -3.04 0.97
CA ILE A 67 3.42 -1.90 1.82
C ILE A 67 4.80 -2.13 2.46
N ARG A 68 5.06 -3.32 2.99
CA ARG A 68 6.36 -3.63 3.64
C ARG A 68 7.54 -3.52 2.69
N ILE A 69 7.40 -3.98 1.44
CA ILE A 69 8.43 -3.82 0.41
C ILE A 69 8.78 -2.34 0.20
N PHE A 70 7.77 -1.48 0.09
CA PHE A 70 8.00 -0.05 -0.07
C PHE A 70 8.64 0.58 1.18
N LEU A 71 8.29 0.12 2.38
CA LEU A 71 8.95 0.58 3.61
C LEU A 71 10.42 0.11 3.68
N GLU A 72 10.69 -1.16 3.35
CA GLU A 72 12.04 -1.74 3.28
C GLU A 72 12.93 -0.97 2.30
N ASP A 73 12.38 -0.54 1.17
CA ASP A 73 13.09 0.25 0.16
C ASP A 73 13.25 1.74 0.52
N GLY A 74 12.70 2.17 1.66
CA GLY A 74 12.87 3.53 2.21
C GLY A 74 11.92 4.57 1.63
N HIS A 75 10.76 4.16 1.09
CA HIS A 75 9.76 5.09 0.59
C HIS A 75 9.04 5.82 1.72
N LEU A 76 8.73 7.11 1.49
CA LEU A 76 7.66 7.77 2.23
C LEU A 76 6.33 7.37 1.58
N ILE A 77 5.41 6.85 2.38
CA ILE A 77 4.12 6.34 1.88
C ILE A 77 2.95 7.02 2.59
N GLY A 78 1.79 7.02 1.94
CA GLY A 78 0.48 7.18 2.57
C GLY A 78 -0.30 5.87 2.55
N CYS A 79 -1.21 5.67 3.50
CA CYS A 79 -2.09 4.50 3.53
C CYS A 79 -3.45 4.83 4.16
N ALA A 80 -4.52 4.54 3.45
CA ALA A 80 -5.88 4.50 3.98
C ALA A 80 -6.26 3.05 4.30
N GLN A 81 -6.46 2.74 5.59
CA GLN A 81 -6.89 1.43 6.04
C GLN A 81 -8.37 1.45 6.44
N SER A 82 -9.12 0.43 6.01
CA SER A 82 -10.53 0.23 6.38
C SER A 82 -10.67 -1.02 7.24
N TYR A 83 -11.44 -0.93 8.33
CA TYR A 83 -11.79 -2.08 9.17
C TYR A 83 -13.19 -2.65 8.89
N ALA A 84 -13.85 -2.14 7.85
CA ALA A 84 -15.20 -2.55 7.49
C ALA A 84 -15.29 -4.05 7.18
N LYS A 85 -14.27 -4.62 6.51
CA LYS A 85 -14.29 -6.01 6.03
C LYS A 85 -13.63 -6.95 7.04
N ASN A 86 -12.33 -6.75 7.33
CA ASN A 86 -11.54 -7.63 8.21
C ASN A 86 -12.09 -7.76 9.64
N MET A 87 -12.79 -6.74 10.17
CA MET A 87 -13.44 -6.79 11.48
C MET A 87 -14.97 -6.77 11.40
N GLY A 88 -15.56 -6.78 10.20
CA GLY A 88 -17.02 -6.71 10.02
C GLY A 88 -17.65 -5.38 10.46
N LEU A 89 -16.86 -4.32 10.64
CA LEU A 89 -17.31 -3.01 11.14
C LEU A 89 -17.92 -2.11 10.05
N TYR A 90 -18.67 -2.70 9.11
CA TYR A 90 -19.21 -2.01 7.93
C TYR A 90 -19.94 -0.70 8.26
N GLY A 91 -20.93 -0.78 9.17
CA GLY A 91 -21.75 0.36 9.57
C GLY A 91 -21.07 1.33 10.53
N GLN A 92 -19.99 0.91 11.19
CA GLN A 92 -19.30 1.73 12.21
C GLN A 92 -18.28 2.69 11.60
N ARG A 93 -18.01 2.55 10.30
CA ARG A 93 -17.18 3.48 9.52
C ARG A 93 -15.77 3.65 10.12
N VAL A 94 -15.22 2.58 10.68
CA VAL A 94 -13.91 2.58 11.31
C VAL A 94 -12.82 2.43 10.26
N GLY A 95 -11.86 3.35 10.28
CA GLY A 95 -10.71 3.39 9.39
C GLY A 95 -9.58 4.23 9.98
N CYS A 96 -8.42 4.19 9.35
CA CYS A 96 -7.22 4.93 9.76
C CYS A 96 -6.51 5.49 8.53
N LEU A 97 -6.08 6.75 8.61
CA LEU A 97 -5.14 7.34 7.66
C LEU A 97 -3.75 7.34 8.29
N ARG A 98 -2.75 6.80 7.58
CA ARG A 98 -1.35 6.79 7.98
C ARG A 98 -0.50 7.43 6.91
N TYR A 99 0.58 8.11 7.31
CA TYR A 99 1.61 8.59 6.40
C TYR A 99 2.96 8.63 7.13
N ILE A 100 4.04 8.48 6.38
CA ILE A 100 5.42 8.56 6.92
C ILE A 100 6.04 9.88 6.49
N CYS A 101 6.74 10.54 7.42
CA CYS A 101 7.39 11.83 7.19
C CYS A 101 8.83 11.83 7.73
N ASN A 102 9.70 12.63 7.09
CA ASN A 102 11.14 12.65 7.36
C ASN A 102 11.56 13.36 8.67
N ASN A 103 10.64 13.83 9.52
CA ASN A 103 11.02 14.37 10.84
C ASN A 103 9.87 14.53 11.85
N ILE A 104 10.20 14.20 13.11
CA ILE A 104 9.43 14.22 14.38
C ILE A 104 8.49 13.03 14.60
N SER A 105 9.03 12.02 15.29
CA SER A 105 8.36 10.98 16.09
C SER A 105 6.96 10.57 15.62
N SER A 106 6.85 9.70 14.63
CA SER A 106 5.56 9.09 14.28
C SER A 106 5.79 7.98 13.26
N LEU A 107 5.26 6.77 13.39
CA LEU A 107 4.43 6.13 14.41
C LEU A 107 4.70 4.64 14.21
N GLU A 108 5.32 4.00 15.20
CA GLU A 108 5.42 2.55 15.24
C GLU A 108 4.04 2.01 15.59
N LEU A 109 3.33 1.48 14.60
CA LEU A 109 2.43 0.33 14.77
C LEU A 109 2.08 -0.23 13.39
N ILE A 110 2.81 -1.25 12.97
CA ILE A 110 2.31 -2.24 12.02
C ILE A 110 1.66 -3.31 12.90
N CYS A 111 0.35 -3.52 12.73
CA CYS A 111 -0.31 -4.70 13.29
C CYS A 111 0.32 -5.97 12.73
#